data_AF-Q5YRS1-F1
#
_entry.id   AF-Q5YRS1-F1
#
_cell.length_a   1.000
_cell.length_b   1.000
_cell.length_c   1.000
_cell.angle_alpha   90.00
_cell.angle_beta   90.00
_cell.angle_gamma   90.00
#
_symmetry.space_group_name_H-M   'P 1'
#
loop_
_entity.id
_entity.type
_entity.pdbx_description
1 polymer ?
#
loop_
_entity_poly.entity_id
_entity_poly.type
_entity_poly.pdbx_seq_one_letter_code
_entity_poly.pdbx_strand_id
1 'polypeptide(L)'
;MAPQSFPIIVCRHEDYSSAGQALASVRDAGTEVHTALIGTLAGYGGMAGTDSAGREWAKAYDEAAAIAVQTSSKLVSAFARTSDLLAAGAYNHASGEAGANPATTAPPAAPTLGVEPCLALNLPSASGASGEEPFGWGLIESAAGLAWPDGHQDQLRAAKTVWHSAAAALVDGTGPISSAVDLLGNQQSPEVPTAINTCNEMGVNADELAAAYRVIGDSCEEYAQHLDDAHHHILSELRQMLIETAAVEAAIHIGAFFTAGLTEFGNVGVAARIGWYAARIARIITELVTKAVAVARRITSIVDTTLRGMFARLNRWLERAVAKLWHPGGHTGIQLFSRGGARTNADVLENGGEVALSAESVIAYAQRAGIDLTGVDLYIVKELDEVRYLDFQDAVAVTPSELGGAQIRFGPAAFADEETLVATIAHEMAHVRQLREGRELGTSTIRGLEDEAYAAEAPALARFRGDSQ
;
A
#
# COMPACT_ATOMS: atom_id res chain seq x y z
N MET A 1 13.84 44.07 41.79
CA MET A 1 13.70 42.80 41.05
C MET A 1 12.29 42.77 40.48
N ALA A 2 12.15 42.76 39.15
CA ALA A 2 10.85 42.50 38.54
C ALA A 2 10.43 41.07 38.94
N PRO A 3 9.16 40.82 39.29
CA PRO A 3 8.70 39.46 39.52
C PRO A 3 8.95 38.67 38.23
N GLN A 4 9.61 37.51 38.34
CA GLN A 4 9.65 36.54 37.25
C GLN A 4 8.19 36.13 37.00
N SER A 5 7.62 36.57 35.88
CA SER A 5 6.33 36.05 35.43
C SER A 5 6.54 34.59 35.06
N PHE A 6 5.90 33.68 35.79
CA PHE A 6 5.79 32.29 35.36
C PHE A 6 5.16 32.28 33.96
N PRO A 7 5.74 31.61 32.95
CA PRO A 7 5.04 31.41 31.70
C PRO A 7 3.90 30.43 31.98
N ILE A 8 2.70 30.95 32.23
CA ILE A 8 1.49 30.14 32.16
C ILE A 8 1.25 29.90 30.68
N ILE A 9 1.73 28.77 30.18
CA ILE A 9 1.29 28.27 28.89
C ILE A 9 0.29 27.16 29.16
N VAL A 10 -0.97 27.61 29.19
CA VAL A 10 -2.21 26.82 29.09
C VAL A 10 -2.22 26.13 27.74
N CYS A 11 -2.67 24.88 27.68
CA CYS A 11 -2.91 24.19 26.42
C CYS A 11 -3.93 24.98 25.59
N ARG A 12 -3.51 25.55 24.45
CA ARG A 12 -4.36 26.34 23.57
C ARG A 12 -4.93 25.43 22.48
N HIS A 13 -6.22 25.15 22.55
CA HIS A 13 -6.88 24.31 21.55
C HIS A 13 -6.79 24.89 20.13
N GLU A 14 -6.70 26.22 19.98
CA GLU A 14 -6.53 26.89 18.68
C GLU A 14 -5.19 26.55 18.02
N ASP A 15 -4.10 26.46 18.81
CA ASP A 15 -2.78 26.10 18.30
C ASP A 15 -2.74 24.62 17.88
N TYR A 16 -3.40 23.72 18.63
CA TYR A 16 -3.58 22.32 18.23
C TYR A 16 -4.40 22.19 16.94
N SER A 17 -5.50 22.93 16.84
CA SER A 17 -6.33 22.96 15.63
C SER A 17 -5.53 23.46 14.42
N SER A 18 -4.72 24.49 14.60
CA SER A 18 -3.86 25.05 13.54
C SER A 18 -2.76 24.08 13.14
N ALA A 19 -2.15 23.35 14.09
CA ALA A 19 -1.21 22.29 13.79
C ALA A 19 -1.88 21.14 13.01
N GLY A 20 -3.10 20.75 13.39
CA GLY A 20 -3.91 19.79 12.65
C GLY A 20 -4.18 20.23 11.21
N GLN A 21 -4.55 21.50 11.00
CA GLN A 21 -4.77 22.07 9.67
C GLN A 21 -3.49 22.08 8.82
N ALA A 22 -2.33 22.33 9.40
CA ALA A 22 -1.06 22.23 8.67
C ALA A 22 -0.84 20.81 8.11
N LEU A 23 -1.12 19.75 8.88
CA LEU A 23 -1.04 18.37 8.38
C LEU A 23 -2.14 18.03 7.36
N ALA A 24 -3.32 18.67 7.46
CA ALA A 24 -4.35 18.56 6.43
C ALA A 24 -3.88 19.17 5.10
N SER A 25 -3.20 20.32 5.13
CA SER A 25 -2.59 20.93 3.94
C SER A 25 -1.51 20.02 3.32
N VAL A 26 -0.70 19.36 4.16
CA VAL A 26 0.30 18.38 3.68
C VAL A 26 -0.37 17.17 3.02
N ARG A 27 -1.46 16.66 3.60
CA ARG A 27 -2.28 15.60 2.98
C ARG A 27 -2.81 16.05 1.61
N ASP A 28 -3.33 17.26 1.50
CA ASP A 28 -3.91 17.77 0.25
C ASP A 28 -2.85 17.92 -0.83
N ALA A 29 -1.69 18.49 -0.50
CA ALA A 29 -0.53 18.53 -1.40
C ALA A 29 -0.07 17.12 -1.80
N GLY A 30 0.03 16.18 -0.86
CA GLY A 30 0.38 14.79 -1.15
C GLY A 30 -0.62 14.09 -2.07
N THR A 31 -1.92 14.38 -1.91
CA THR A 31 -3.01 13.87 -2.77
C THR A 31 -2.87 14.40 -4.20
N GLU A 32 -2.57 15.68 -4.36
CA GLU A 32 -2.33 16.31 -5.66
C GLU A 32 -1.12 15.69 -6.36
N VAL A 33 0.02 15.57 -5.65
CA VAL A 33 1.25 14.95 -6.17
C VAL A 33 0.99 13.52 -6.61
N HIS A 34 0.31 12.73 -5.77
CA HIS A 34 -0.01 11.34 -6.06
C HIS A 34 -0.89 11.21 -7.32
N THR A 35 -1.93 12.04 -7.41
CA THR A 35 -2.87 12.02 -8.54
C THR A 35 -2.18 12.45 -9.84
N ALA A 36 -1.36 13.51 -9.80
CA ALA A 36 -0.61 14.00 -10.96
C ALA A 36 0.44 12.99 -11.44
N LEU A 37 1.14 12.34 -10.50
CA LEU A 37 2.11 11.29 -10.79
C LEU A 37 1.47 10.14 -11.58
N ILE A 38 0.36 9.59 -11.07
CA ILE A 38 -0.33 8.47 -11.73
C ILE A 38 -0.92 8.91 -13.07
N GLY A 39 -1.60 10.06 -13.10
CA GLY A 39 -2.24 10.57 -14.31
C GLY A 39 -1.25 10.80 -15.45
N THR A 40 -0.03 11.26 -15.14
CA THR A 40 1.00 11.50 -16.15
C THR A 40 1.72 10.22 -16.56
N LEU A 41 2.12 9.37 -15.59
CA LEU A 41 2.80 8.11 -15.88
C LEU A 41 1.92 7.11 -16.63
N ALA A 42 0.60 7.20 -16.49
CA ALA A 42 -0.34 6.40 -17.28
C ALA A 42 -0.19 6.62 -18.79
N GLY A 43 0.37 7.76 -19.22
CA GLY A 43 0.69 8.05 -20.61
C GLY A 43 1.94 7.35 -21.16
N TYR A 44 2.71 6.66 -20.32
CA TYR A 44 3.96 5.98 -20.70
C TYR A 44 3.89 4.46 -20.59
N GLY A 45 2.68 3.89 -20.62
CA GLY A 45 2.51 2.44 -20.74
C GLY A 45 3.23 1.90 -21.99
N GLY A 46 3.97 0.81 -21.83
CA GLY A 46 4.73 0.20 -22.92
C GLY A 46 6.10 0.82 -23.24
N MET A 47 6.51 1.89 -22.56
CA MET A 47 7.76 2.63 -22.85
C MET A 47 9.05 1.79 -22.87
N ALA A 48 9.07 0.62 -22.21
CA ALA A 48 10.25 -0.24 -22.14
C ALA A 48 10.47 -1.10 -23.39
N GLY A 49 9.46 -1.24 -24.25
CA GLY A 49 9.50 -2.12 -25.41
C GLY A 49 8.83 -3.47 -25.18
N THR A 50 8.89 -4.31 -26.22
CA THR A 50 8.54 -5.72 -26.19
C THR A 50 9.77 -6.63 -26.17
N ASP A 51 10.98 -6.13 -26.42
CA ASP A 51 12.21 -6.93 -26.47
C ASP A 51 12.63 -7.52 -25.11
N SER A 52 13.62 -8.43 -25.10
CA SER A 52 14.07 -9.11 -23.88
C SER A 52 14.67 -8.17 -22.82
N ALA A 53 15.41 -7.14 -23.23
CA ALA A 53 15.95 -6.15 -22.30
C ALA A 53 14.81 -5.31 -21.70
N GLY A 54 13.87 -4.88 -22.57
CA GLY A 54 12.68 -4.15 -22.18
C GLY A 54 11.84 -4.88 -21.15
N ARG A 55 11.49 -6.15 -21.41
CA ARG A 55 10.69 -6.97 -20.48
C ARG A 55 11.37 -7.18 -19.12
N GLU A 56 12.69 -7.42 -19.13
CA GLU A 56 13.44 -7.67 -17.89
C GLU A 56 13.54 -6.40 -17.03
N TRP A 57 13.80 -5.24 -17.65
CA TRP A 57 13.80 -3.96 -16.95
C TRP A 57 12.38 -3.59 -16.47
N ALA A 58 11.38 -3.73 -17.33
CA ALA A 58 9.99 -3.39 -17.04
C ALA A 58 9.46 -4.14 -15.82
N LYS A 59 9.80 -5.42 -15.66
CA LYS A 59 9.37 -6.21 -14.49
C LYS A 59 9.80 -5.56 -13.17
N ALA A 60 11.07 -5.15 -13.06
CA ALA A 60 11.58 -4.51 -11.85
C ALA A 60 11.04 -3.08 -11.68
N TYR A 61 10.90 -2.34 -12.78
CA TYR A 61 10.30 -1.01 -12.77
C TYR A 61 8.84 -1.04 -12.30
N ASP A 62 8.01 -1.92 -12.87
CA ASP A 62 6.59 -2.04 -12.58
C ASP A 62 6.36 -2.43 -11.11
N GLU A 63 7.16 -3.35 -10.57
CA GLU A 63 7.13 -3.71 -9.15
C GLU A 63 7.47 -2.51 -8.26
N ALA A 64 8.55 -1.80 -8.58
CA ALA A 64 8.96 -0.63 -7.80
C ALA A 64 7.95 0.51 -7.87
N ALA A 65 7.42 0.80 -9.06
CA ALA A 65 6.39 1.80 -9.27
C ALA A 65 5.12 1.46 -8.47
N ALA A 66 4.68 0.19 -8.51
CA ALA A 66 3.50 -0.27 -7.78
C ALA A 66 3.68 -0.13 -6.25
N ILE A 67 4.82 -0.55 -5.69
CA ILE A 67 5.05 -0.41 -4.25
C ILE A 67 5.23 1.07 -3.87
N ALA A 68 5.90 1.88 -4.69
CA ALA A 68 6.08 3.30 -4.43
C ALA A 68 4.75 4.06 -4.41
N VAL A 69 3.85 3.78 -5.37
CA VAL A 69 2.48 4.32 -5.41
C VAL A 69 1.66 3.89 -4.19
N GLN A 70 1.68 2.60 -3.83
CA GLN A 70 1.00 2.11 -2.62
C GLN A 70 1.53 2.79 -1.35
N THR A 71 2.85 2.95 -1.26
CA THR A 71 3.48 3.61 -0.11
C THR A 71 3.15 5.09 -0.05
N SER A 72 3.07 5.76 -1.20
CA SER A 72 2.58 7.14 -1.32
C SER A 72 1.15 7.28 -0.80
N SER A 73 0.25 6.38 -1.21
CA SER A 73 -1.13 6.39 -0.71
C SER A 73 -1.18 6.23 0.82
N LYS A 74 -0.42 5.29 1.39
CA LYS A 74 -0.33 5.11 2.84
C LYS A 74 0.26 6.33 3.55
N LEU A 75 1.24 7.00 2.95
CA LEU A 75 1.81 8.23 3.51
C LEU A 75 0.80 9.37 3.52
N VAL A 76 0.02 9.54 2.44
CA VAL A 76 -1.09 10.53 2.40
C VAL A 76 -2.14 10.24 3.47
N SER A 77 -2.53 8.97 3.63
CA SER A 77 -3.40 8.55 4.74
C SER A 77 -2.79 8.87 6.09
N ALA A 78 -1.47 8.72 6.24
CA ALA A 78 -0.78 9.00 7.50
C ALA A 78 -0.78 10.51 7.84
N PHE A 79 -0.61 11.37 6.83
CA PHE A 79 -0.81 12.82 7.02
C PHE A 79 -2.25 13.14 7.45
N ALA A 80 -3.24 12.52 6.81
CA ALA A 80 -4.66 12.68 7.16
C ALA A 80 -4.95 12.28 8.60
N ARG A 81 -4.50 11.09 9.03
CA ARG A 81 -4.73 10.59 10.39
C ARG A 81 -3.93 11.34 11.44
N THR A 82 -2.76 11.89 11.09
CA THR A 82 -2.04 12.79 11.99
C THR A 82 -2.84 14.07 12.21
N SER A 83 -3.40 14.66 11.14
CA SER A 83 -4.30 15.81 11.23
C SER A 83 -5.52 15.52 12.13
N ASP A 84 -6.18 14.39 11.91
CA ASP A 84 -7.34 13.95 12.71
C ASP A 84 -6.99 13.80 14.20
N LEU A 85 -5.84 13.20 14.52
CA LEU A 85 -5.39 13.02 15.91
C LEU A 85 -5.10 14.35 16.60
N LEU A 86 -4.52 15.32 15.88
CA LEU A 86 -4.28 16.66 16.40
C LEU A 86 -5.60 17.41 16.62
N ALA A 87 -6.58 17.26 15.73
CA ALA A 87 -7.92 17.83 15.89
C ALA A 87 -8.67 17.21 17.09
N ALA A 88 -8.55 15.89 17.28
CA ALA A 88 -9.10 15.20 18.45
C ALA A 88 -8.42 15.66 19.76
N GLY A 89 -7.10 15.86 19.73
CA GLY A 89 -6.36 16.47 20.84
C GLY A 89 -6.86 17.87 21.19
N ALA A 90 -7.05 18.72 20.18
CA ALA A 90 -7.63 20.06 20.34
C ALA A 90 -9.00 20.01 21.03
N TYR A 91 -9.87 19.13 20.56
CA TYR A 91 -11.21 18.93 21.11
C TYR A 91 -11.19 18.46 22.56
N ASN A 92 -10.31 17.51 22.90
CA ASN A 92 -10.20 16.99 24.25
C ASN A 92 -9.74 18.08 25.24
N HIS A 93 -8.76 18.90 24.86
CA HIS A 93 -8.33 20.03 25.69
C HIS A 93 -9.42 21.09 25.86
N ALA A 94 -10.08 21.48 24.78
CA ALA A 94 -11.18 22.45 24.84
C ALA A 94 -12.38 21.93 25.66
N SER A 95 -12.71 20.64 25.54
CA SER A 95 -13.77 20.00 26.33
C SER A 95 -13.41 19.89 27.81
N GLY A 96 -12.14 19.59 28.12
CA GLY A 96 -11.62 19.59 29.49
C GLY A 96 -11.71 20.97 30.14
N GLU A 97 -11.33 22.02 29.41
CA GLU A 97 -11.45 23.41 29.87
C GLU A 97 -12.91 23.81 30.09
N ALA A 98 -13.81 23.47 29.17
CA ALA A 98 -15.25 23.71 29.34
C ALA A 98 -15.84 22.95 30.53
N GLY A 99 -15.40 21.71 30.77
CA GLY A 99 -15.81 20.92 31.94
C GLY A 99 -15.31 21.46 33.27
N ALA A 100 -14.11 22.06 33.29
CA ALA A 100 -13.55 22.71 34.47
C ALA A 100 -14.19 24.09 34.74
N ASN A 101 -14.61 24.81 33.69
CA ASN A 101 -15.14 26.16 33.75
C ASN A 101 -16.53 26.32 33.07
N PRO A 102 -17.56 25.55 33.49
CA PRO A 102 -18.85 25.47 32.78
C PRO A 102 -19.68 26.76 32.81
N ALA A 103 -19.36 27.70 33.71
CA ALA A 103 -20.05 28.99 33.81
C ALA A 103 -19.52 30.05 32.82
N THR A 104 -18.32 29.84 32.27
CA THR A 104 -17.64 30.84 31.42
C THR A 104 -17.22 30.30 30.06
N THR A 105 -17.16 28.98 29.89
CA THR A 105 -16.67 28.32 28.67
C THR A 105 -17.67 27.27 28.21
N ALA A 106 -18.17 27.40 26.98
CA ALA A 106 -19.05 26.40 26.38
C ALA A 106 -18.24 25.21 25.83
N PRO A 107 -18.78 23.98 25.86
CA PRO A 107 -18.15 22.84 25.21
C PRO A 107 -17.94 23.08 23.70
N PRO A 108 -16.79 22.68 23.14
CA PRO A 108 -16.53 22.79 21.70
C PRO A 108 -17.43 21.81 20.91
N ALA A 109 -17.64 22.10 19.62
CA ALA A 109 -18.23 21.14 18.71
C ALA A 109 -17.25 19.97 18.48
N ALA A 110 -17.78 18.75 18.32
CA ALA A 110 -16.96 17.59 17.98
C ALA A 110 -16.25 17.81 16.62
N PRO A 111 -14.97 17.42 16.49
CA PRO A 111 -14.23 17.59 15.25
C PRO A 111 -14.84 16.68 14.17
N THR A 112 -14.95 17.21 12.96
CA THR A 112 -15.28 16.39 11.79
C THR A 112 -13.99 15.70 11.33
N LEU A 113 -13.91 14.38 11.51
CA LEU A 113 -12.75 13.60 11.06
C LEU A 113 -12.75 13.46 9.54
N GLY A 114 -11.56 13.44 8.95
CA GLY A 114 -11.38 13.28 7.52
C GLY A 114 -11.77 11.88 7.02
N VAL A 115 -12.35 11.82 5.82
CA VAL A 115 -12.49 10.58 5.06
C VAL A 115 -11.14 10.26 4.41
N GLU A 116 -10.76 8.99 4.40
CA GLU A 116 -9.52 8.56 3.77
C GLU A 116 -9.63 8.75 2.25
N PRO A 117 -8.64 9.39 1.60
CA PRO A 117 -8.71 9.62 0.17
C PRO A 117 -8.66 8.29 -0.60
N CYS A 118 -9.64 8.09 -1.49
CA CYS A 118 -9.66 6.96 -2.42
C CYS A 118 -8.68 7.23 -3.57
N LEU A 119 -7.42 6.86 -3.37
CA LEU A 119 -6.35 7.08 -4.34
C LEU A 119 -6.23 5.90 -5.31
N ALA A 120 -5.95 6.19 -6.59
CA ALA A 120 -5.64 5.16 -7.57
C ALA A 120 -4.32 4.47 -7.21
N LEU A 121 -4.20 3.17 -7.46
CA LEU A 121 -3.02 2.40 -7.05
C LEU A 121 -2.29 1.72 -8.21
N ASN A 122 -2.83 1.83 -9.43
CA ASN A 122 -2.37 1.06 -10.58
C ASN A 122 -1.80 1.98 -11.65
N LEU A 123 -0.66 1.56 -12.19
CA LEU A 123 -0.06 2.11 -13.40
C LEU A 123 -0.12 1.04 -14.51
N PRO A 124 -0.24 1.44 -15.78
CA PRO A 124 -0.05 0.50 -16.88
C PRO A 124 1.39 -0.03 -16.87
N SER A 125 1.56 -1.28 -17.30
CA SER A 125 2.86 -1.93 -17.44
C SER A 125 3.78 -1.11 -18.35
N ALA A 126 5.04 -0.98 -17.97
CA ALA A 126 6.06 -0.36 -18.81
C ALA A 126 6.43 -1.25 -20.01
N SER A 127 6.14 -2.56 -19.99
CA SER A 127 6.31 -3.42 -21.17
C SER A 127 5.06 -3.39 -22.07
N GLY A 128 5.26 -3.45 -23.38
CA GLY A 128 4.19 -3.77 -24.33
C GLY A 128 3.99 -2.84 -25.52
N ALA A 129 4.75 -1.75 -25.68
CA ALA A 129 4.76 -0.99 -26.92
C ALA A 129 5.92 -1.46 -27.80
N SER A 130 5.73 -1.45 -29.12
CA SER A 130 6.77 -1.81 -30.08
C SER A 130 7.09 -0.61 -30.97
N GLY A 131 8.35 -0.19 -30.96
CA GLY A 131 8.89 0.82 -31.88
C GLY A 131 9.13 0.26 -33.29
N GLU A 132 9.15 1.15 -34.28
CA GLU A 132 9.42 0.78 -35.67
C GLU A 132 10.83 0.24 -35.85
N GLU A 133 10.95 -0.83 -36.65
CA GLU A 133 12.24 -1.42 -36.99
C GLU A 133 13.02 -0.56 -37.99
N PRO A 134 14.36 -0.48 -37.88
CA PRO A 134 15.15 0.27 -38.84
C PRO A 134 15.25 -0.44 -40.19
N PHE A 135 15.49 0.33 -41.25
CA PHE A 135 15.71 -0.21 -42.58
C PHE A 135 16.81 -1.28 -42.59
N GLY A 136 16.52 -2.43 -43.21
CA GLY A 136 17.44 -3.57 -43.29
C GLY A 136 17.38 -4.53 -42.10
N TRP A 137 16.59 -4.24 -41.05
CA TRP A 137 16.43 -5.12 -39.90
C TRP A 137 15.89 -6.51 -40.25
N GLY A 138 14.90 -6.59 -41.13
CA GLY A 138 14.32 -7.88 -41.56
C GLY A 138 15.33 -8.89 -42.12
N LEU A 139 16.51 -8.44 -42.59
CA LEU A 139 17.62 -9.32 -42.99
C LEU A 139 18.25 -10.01 -41.77
N ILE A 140 18.43 -9.28 -40.67
CA ILE A 140 18.97 -9.77 -39.40
C ILE A 140 17.95 -10.67 -38.71
N GLU A 141 16.68 -10.26 -38.70
CA GLU A 141 15.58 -11.06 -38.18
C GLU A 141 15.51 -12.41 -38.92
N SER A 142 15.52 -12.40 -40.26
CA SER A 142 15.49 -13.64 -41.05
C SER A 142 16.72 -14.53 -40.84
N ALA A 143 17.91 -13.94 -40.64
CA ALA A 143 19.16 -14.68 -40.52
C ALA A 143 19.40 -15.26 -39.12
N ALA A 144 18.93 -14.60 -38.07
CA ALA A 144 19.27 -14.94 -36.68
C ALA A 144 18.10 -14.92 -35.68
N GLY A 145 16.89 -14.53 -36.10
CA GLY A 145 15.70 -14.47 -35.24
C GLY A 145 15.82 -13.45 -34.11
N LEU A 146 16.60 -12.39 -34.29
CA LEU A 146 16.81 -11.37 -33.27
C LEU A 146 15.65 -10.38 -33.25
N ALA A 147 15.18 -10.02 -32.05
CA ALA A 147 14.22 -8.95 -31.84
C ALA A 147 14.95 -7.59 -31.80
N TRP A 148 14.34 -6.58 -32.42
CA TRP A 148 14.79 -5.19 -32.32
C TRP A 148 14.58 -4.67 -30.89
N PRO A 149 15.58 -4.05 -30.24
CA PRO A 149 15.35 -3.35 -28.98
C PRO A 149 14.43 -2.16 -29.20
N ASP A 150 13.17 -2.26 -28.79
CA ASP A 150 12.08 -1.44 -29.32
C ASP A 150 11.46 -0.49 -28.27
N GLY A 151 12.17 -0.24 -27.18
CA GLY A 151 11.78 0.74 -26.15
C GLY A 151 11.83 2.20 -26.62
N HIS A 152 11.02 3.05 -25.98
CA HIS A 152 10.87 4.47 -26.29
C HIS A 152 11.74 5.35 -25.37
N GLN A 153 12.93 5.74 -25.82
CA GLN A 153 13.91 6.48 -25.01
C GLN A 153 13.42 7.87 -24.60
N ASP A 154 12.62 8.52 -25.42
CA ASP A 154 11.99 9.81 -25.11
C ASP A 154 10.95 9.68 -23.99
N GLN A 155 10.10 8.64 -24.04
CA GLN A 155 9.12 8.36 -22.99
C GLN A 155 9.80 7.98 -21.67
N LEU A 156 10.87 7.18 -21.71
CA LEU A 156 11.66 6.84 -20.52
C LEU A 156 12.25 8.10 -19.84
N ARG A 157 12.78 9.04 -20.63
CA ARG A 157 13.28 10.33 -20.10
C ARG A 157 12.17 11.24 -19.60
N ALA A 158 11.01 11.21 -20.25
CA ALA A 158 9.83 11.92 -19.78
C ALA A 158 9.36 11.34 -18.43
N ALA A 159 9.27 10.02 -18.29
CA ALA A 159 8.94 9.34 -17.05
C ALA A 159 9.92 9.68 -15.91
N LYS A 160 11.24 9.72 -16.19
CA LYS A 160 12.25 10.21 -15.24
C LYS A 160 11.93 11.62 -14.73
N THR A 161 11.57 12.53 -15.64
CA THR A 161 11.20 13.90 -15.28
C THR A 161 9.99 13.92 -14.36
N VAL A 162 8.96 13.11 -14.66
CA VAL A 162 7.75 13.01 -13.82
C VAL A 162 8.07 12.49 -12.42
N TRP A 163 8.87 11.42 -12.29
CA TRP A 163 9.30 10.90 -10.99
C TRP A 163 10.07 11.94 -10.16
N HIS A 164 10.99 12.68 -10.79
CA HIS A 164 11.76 13.73 -10.12
C HIS A 164 10.88 14.93 -9.73
N SER A 165 9.95 15.34 -10.60
CA SER A 165 8.99 16.40 -10.28
C SER A 165 8.08 16.02 -9.12
N ALA A 166 7.60 14.77 -9.08
CA ALA A 166 6.81 14.27 -7.95
C ALA A 166 7.64 14.23 -6.66
N ALA A 167 8.91 13.84 -6.74
CA ALA A 167 9.81 13.86 -5.58
C ALA A 167 10.02 15.27 -5.02
N ALA A 168 10.24 16.27 -5.88
CA ALA A 168 10.40 17.66 -5.47
C ALA A 168 9.11 18.21 -4.87
N ALA A 169 7.98 18.04 -5.56
CA ALA A 169 6.67 18.52 -5.11
C ALA A 169 6.21 17.88 -3.80
N LEU A 170 6.52 16.59 -3.59
CA LEU A 170 6.24 15.91 -2.32
C LEU A 170 6.99 16.57 -1.15
N VAL A 171 8.30 16.82 -1.31
CA VAL A 171 9.12 17.45 -0.28
C VAL A 171 8.64 18.88 -0.02
N ASP A 172 8.43 19.68 -1.08
CA ASP A 172 7.92 21.05 -0.96
C ASP A 172 6.56 21.09 -0.25
N GLY A 173 5.68 20.13 -0.55
CA GLY A 173 4.37 19.98 0.08
C GLY A 173 4.43 19.71 1.60
N THR A 174 5.57 19.27 2.14
CA THR A 174 5.75 19.06 3.58
C THR A 174 6.14 20.32 4.36
N GLY A 175 6.37 21.46 3.69
CA GLY A 175 6.73 22.73 4.33
C GLY A 175 5.91 23.10 5.60
N PRO A 176 4.57 22.92 5.62
CA PRO A 176 3.74 23.20 6.78
C PRO A 176 4.05 22.37 8.05
N ILE A 177 4.77 21.25 7.95
CA ILE A 177 5.12 20.41 9.11
C ILE A 177 5.92 21.21 10.16
N SER A 178 6.84 22.07 9.71
CA SER A 178 7.64 22.90 10.63
C SER A 178 6.75 23.83 11.47
N SER A 179 5.75 24.45 10.83
CA SER A 179 4.77 25.30 11.51
C SER A 179 3.92 24.51 12.51
N ALA A 180 3.52 23.28 12.18
CA ALA A 180 2.81 22.40 13.11
C ALA A 180 3.66 22.07 14.35
N VAL A 181 4.95 21.77 14.15
CA VAL A 181 5.90 21.49 15.25
C VAL A 181 6.08 22.71 16.15
N ASP A 182 6.24 23.91 15.59
CA ASP A 182 6.37 25.15 16.36
C ASP A 182 5.12 25.44 17.20
N LEU A 183 3.92 25.27 16.61
CA LEU A 183 2.65 25.44 17.30
C LEU A 183 2.50 24.47 18.48
N LEU A 184 2.86 23.20 18.27
CA LEU A 184 2.83 22.17 19.31
C LEU A 184 3.91 22.40 20.38
N GLY A 185 5.10 22.85 20.00
CA GLY A 185 6.20 23.17 20.92
C GLY A 185 5.87 24.29 21.89
N ASN A 186 4.88 25.13 21.55
CA ASN A 186 4.34 26.15 22.43
C ASN A 186 3.29 25.62 23.42
N GLN A 187 3.01 24.31 23.50
CA GLN A 187 1.99 23.74 24.38
C GLN A 187 2.60 22.93 25.54
N GLN A 188 1.87 22.82 26.65
CA GLN A 188 2.29 22.04 27.83
C GLN A 188 1.28 20.93 28.13
N SER A 189 1.51 19.74 27.56
CA SER A 189 0.71 18.54 27.84
C SER A 189 1.54 17.26 27.63
N PRO A 190 1.26 16.14 28.33
CA PRO A 190 2.07 14.91 28.24
C PRO A 190 2.18 14.30 26.82
N GLU A 191 1.21 14.55 25.95
CA GLU A 191 1.18 14.04 24.57
C GLU A 191 1.93 14.90 23.55
N VAL A 192 2.27 16.17 23.88
CA VAL A 192 2.96 17.11 22.98
C VAL A 192 4.25 16.53 22.40
N PRO A 193 5.17 15.92 23.19
CA PRO A 193 6.40 15.36 22.63
C PRO A 193 6.13 14.25 21.61
N THR A 194 5.10 13.44 21.83
CA THR A 194 4.70 12.37 20.90
C THR A 194 4.12 12.95 19.61
N ALA A 195 3.31 14.00 19.71
CA ALA A 195 2.75 14.70 18.55
C ALA A 195 3.85 15.34 17.69
N ILE A 196 4.81 16.04 18.31
CA ILE A 196 5.96 16.63 17.60
C ILE A 196 6.79 15.56 16.90
N ASN A 197 7.12 14.47 17.60
CA ASN A 197 7.87 13.36 17.00
C ASN A 197 7.13 12.76 15.79
N THR A 198 5.82 12.58 15.91
CA THR A 198 4.98 12.07 14.81
C THR A 198 5.03 13.00 13.60
N CYS A 199 4.88 14.32 13.80
CA CYS A 199 4.98 15.30 12.72
C CYS A 199 6.35 15.27 12.02
N ASN A 200 7.44 15.18 12.79
CA ASN A 200 8.78 15.07 12.22
C ASN A 200 9.00 13.75 11.46
N GLU A 201 8.52 12.63 12.00
CA GLU A 201 8.56 11.33 11.32
C GLU A 201 7.80 11.37 9.99
N MET A 202 6.67 12.08 9.91
CA MET A 202 5.93 12.27 8.66
C MET A 202 6.76 13.00 7.60
N GLY A 203 7.52 14.03 7.98
CA GLY A 203 8.46 14.70 7.08
C GLY A 203 9.57 13.77 6.60
N VAL A 204 10.18 13.01 7.51
CA VAL A 204 11.23 12.03 7.17
C VAL A 204 10.72 10.95 6.21
N ASN A 205 9.49 10.44 6.42
CA ASN A 205 8.89 9.46 5.50
C ASN A 205 8.67 10.04 4.10
N ALA A 206 8.34 11.34 3.99
CA ALA A 206 8.19 12.02 2.70
C ALA A 206 9.53 12.15 1.98
N ASP A 207 10.60 12.52 2.68
CA ASP A 207 11.95 12.58 2.13
C ASP A 207 12.45 11.20 1.64
N GLU A 208 12.18 10.14 2.41
CA GLU A 208 12.53 8.77 2.07
C GLU A 208 11.78 8.29 0.81
N LEU A 209 10.48 8.58 0.71
CA LEU A 209 9.69 8.28 -0.50
C LEU A 209 10.17 9.10 -1.71
N ALA A 210 10.46 10.39 -1.53
CA ALA A 210 10.99 11.24 -2.58
C ALA A 210 12.36 10.74 -3.07
N ALA A 211 13.22 10.24 -2.18
CA ALA A 211 14.47 9.60 -2.58
C ALA A 211 14.23 8.34 -3.42
N ALA A 212 13.26 7.50 -3.03
CA ALA A 212 12.89 6.33 -3.82
C ALA A 212 12.35 6.70 -5.21
N TYR A 213 11.52 7.73 -5.32
CA TYR A 213 11.06 8.27 -6.61
C TYR A 213 12.23 8.68 -7.51
N ARG A 214 13.23 9.39 -6.97
CA ARG A 214 14.42 9.79 -7.76
C ARG A 214 15.18 8.59 -8.29
N VAL A 215 15.38 7.55 -7.47
CA VAL A 215 16.05 6.30 -7.89
C VAL A 215 15.27 5.59 -9.00
N ILE A 216 13.94 5.51 -8.88
CA ILE A 216 13.09 4.95 -9.94
C ILE A 216 13.23 5.79 -11.23
N GLY A 217 13.15 7.12 -11.12
CA GLY A 217 13.33 8.02 -12.25
C GLY A 217 14.70 7.89 -12.93
N ASP A 218 15.78 7.85 -12.15
CA ASP A 218 17.14 7.69 -12.66
C ASP A 218 17.32 6.36 -13.42
N SER A 219 16.62 5.31 -12.99
CA SER A 219 16.61 4.03 -13.69
C SER A 219 15.99 4.11 -15.10
N CYS A 220 15.01 4.99 -15.31
CA CYS A 220 14.43 5.22 -16.63
C CYS A 220 15.44 5.92 -17.56
N GLU A 221 16.15 6.95 -17.06
CA GLU A 221 17.20 7.62 -17.82
C GLU A 221 18.34 6.67 -18.18
N GLU A 222 18.80 5.87 -17.22
CA GLU A 222 19.90 4.94 -17.44
C GLU A 222 19.53 3.88 -18.49
N TYR A 223 18.30 3.35 -18.45
CA TYR A 223 17.83 2.43 -19.48
C TYR A 223 17.68 3.11 -20.85
N ALA A 224 17.13 4.33 -20.90
CA ALA A 224 17.06 5.12 -22.13
C ALA A 224 18.43 5.35 -22.77
N GLN A 225 19.45 5.65 -21.96
CA GLN A 225 20.82 5.81 -22.45
C GLN A 225 21.38 4.51 -23.02
N HIS A 226 21.12 3.36 -22.36
CA HIS A 226 21.56 2.07 -22.87
C HIS A 226 20.88 1.68 -24.19
N LEU A 227 19.60 2.04 -24.36
CA LEU A 227 18.90 1.88 -25.64
C LEU A 227 19.52 2.76 -26.73
N ASP A 228 19.81 4.03 -26.45
CA ASP A 228 20.46 4.93 -27.42
C ASP A 228 21.83 4.41 -27.87
N ASP A 229 22.65 3.95 -26.92
CA ASP A 229 23.96 3.38 -27.22
C ASP A 229 23.82 2.12 -28.10
N ALA A 230 22.86 1.24 -27.78
CA ALA A 230 22.59 0.03 -28.53
C ALA A 230 22.06 0.33 -29.94
N HIS A 231 21.10 1.24 -30.07
CA HIS A 231 20.57 1.70 -31.37
C HIS A 231 21.68 2.29 -32.22
N HIS A 232 22.53 3.16 -31.66
CA HIS A 232 23.65 3.75 -32.37
C HIS A 232 24.60 2.68 -32.94
N HIS A 233 24.99 1.70 -32.12
CA HIS A 233 25.87 0.62 -32.57
C HIS A 233 25.20 -0.30 -33.58
N ILE A 234 23.94 -0.71 -33.37
CA ILE A 234 23.21 -1.59 -34.29
C ILE A 234 23.01 -0.92 -35.65
N LEU A 235 22.60 0.35 -35.68
CA LEU A 235 22.44 1.11 -36.93
C LEU A 235 23.76 1.26 -37.69
N SER A 236 24.89 1.39 -36.98
CA SER A 236 26.22 1.39 -37.58
C SER A 236 26.54 0.05 -38.25
N GLU A 237 26.29 -1.07 -37.56
CA GLU A 237 26.48 -2.42 -38.10
C GLU A 237 25.58 -2.68 -39.32
N LEU A 238 24.29 -2.33 -39.24
CA LEU A 238 23.34 -2.47 -40.34
C LEU A 238 23.79 -1.67 -41.57
N ARG A 239 24.21 -0.42 -41.38
CA ARG A 239 24.72 0.41 -42.47
C ARG A 239 25.96 -0.22 -43.11
N GLN A 240 26.90 -0.72 -42.31
CA GLN A 240 28.11 -1.35 -42.83
C GLN A 240 27.77 -2.63 -43.62
N MET A 241 26.88 -3.46 -43.09
CA MET A 241 26.37 -4.65 -43.77
C MET A 241 25.75 -4.32 -45.13
N LEU A 242 24.88 -3.30 -45.19
CA LEU A 242 24.20 -2.89 -46.42
C LEU A 242 25.19 -2.39 -47.47
N ILE A 243 26.19 -1.58 -47.08
CA ILE A 243 27.24 -1.08 -47.98
C ILE A 243 28.08 -2.25 -48.54
N GLU A 244 28.53 -3.17 -47.68
CA GLU A 244 29.38 -4.28 -48.11
C GLU A 244 28.63 -5.29 -48.98
N THR A 245 27.32 -5.47 -48.75
CA THR A 245 26.47 -6.35 -49.56
C THR A 245 26.21 -5.72 -50.94
N ALA A 246 25.85 -4.44 -50.99
CA ALA A 246 25.63 -3.72 -52.24
C ALA A 246 26.90 -3.61 -53.11
N ALA A 247 28.09 -3.46 -52.49
CA ALA A 247 29.36 -3.37 -53.21
C ALA A 247 29.72 -4.68 -53.96
N VAL A 248 29.30 -5.84 -53.46
CA VAL A 248 29.47 -7.12 -54.15
C VAL A 248 28.46 -7.27 -55.29
N GLU A 249 27.25 -6.74 -55.12
CA GLU A 249 26.19 -6.81 -56.11
C GLU A 249 26.39 -5.85 -57.29
N ALA A 250 27.10 -4.72 -57.16
CA ALA A 250 27.37 -3.80 -58.28
C ALA A 250 28.19 -4.42 -59.45
N ALA A 251 28.76 -5.62 -59.27
CA ALA A 251 29.35 -6.41 -60.36
C ALA A 251 28.30 -7.19 -61.19
N ILE A 252 27.03 -7.21 -60.78
CA ILE A 252 25.88 -7.87 -61.42
C ILE A 252 24.74 -6.83 -61.52
N HIS A 253 24.25 -6.52 -62.71
CA HIS A 253 23.39 -5.35 -62.94
C HIS A 253 22.07 -5.29 -62.11
N ILE A 254 22.01 -4.28 -61.24
CA ILE A 254 20.93 -3.31 -60.95
C ILE A 254 19.59 -3.83 -60.37
N GLY A 255 19.44 -3.66 -59.04
CA GLY A 255 18.32 -2.90 -58.46
C GLY A 255 17.08 -3.64 -57.93
N ALA A 256 16.93 -4.95 -58.11
CA ALA A 256 15.68 -5.65 -57.79
C ALA A 256 15.61 -6.30 -56.39
N PHE A 257 16.70 -6.39 -55.63
CA PHE A 257 16.76 -7.22 -54.41
C PHE A 257 16.14 -6.58 -53.16
N PHE A 258 16.24 -5.25 -53.00
CA PHE A 258 15.89 -4.61 -51.73
C PHE A 258 14.39 -4.29 -51.55
N THR A 259 13.58 -4.41 -52.61
CA THR A 259 12.13 -4.12 -52.57
C THR A 259 11.24 -5.36 -52.56
N ALA A 260 11.78 -6.58 -52.64
CA ALA A 260 11.00 -7.80 -52.89
C ALA A 260 11.31 -9.01 -51.98
N GLY A 261 11.82 -8.80 -50.75
CA GLY A 261 11.84 -9.85 -49.70
C GLY A 261 12.45 -11.20 -50.11
N LEU A 262 13.79 -11.25 -50.28
CA LEU A 262 14.64 -12.45 -50.12
C LEU A 262 14.11 -13.82 -50.59
N THR A 263 13.59 -13.99 -51.81
CA THR A 263 13.34 -15.34 -52.35
C THR A 263 14.58 -16.05 -52.92
N GLU A 264 15.77 -15.44 -52.92
CA GLU A 264 16.96 -15.96 -53.61
C GLU A 264 18.27 -15.82 -52.81
N PHE A 265 18.47 -16.58 -51.73
CA PHE A 265 19.82 -16.76 -51.14
C PHE A 265 20.70 -17.69 -52.01
N GLY A 266 20.80 -17.42 -53.32
CA GLY A 266 21.58 -18.20 -54.28
C GLY A 266 23.10 -17.97 -54.20
N ASN A 267 23.55 -16.92 -53.51
CA ASN A 267 24.96 -16.61 -53.33
C ASN A 267 25.41 -16.86 -51.87
N VAL A 268 26.10 -17.98 -51.65
CA VAL A 268 26.63 -18.42 -50.35
C VAL A 268 27.44 -17.32 -49.64
N GLY A 269 28.13 -16.44 -50.39
CA GLY A 269 28.92 -15.35 -49.83
C GLY A 269 28.10 -14.24 -49.16
N VAL A 270 26.91 -13.93 -49.66
CA VAL A 270 26.02 -12.89 -49.10
C VAL A 270 25.39 -13.37 -47.81
N ALA A 271 24.88 -14.61 -47.78
CA ALA A 271 24.32 -15.22 -46.58
C ALA A 271 25.34 -15.30 -45.43
N ALA A 272 26.59 -15.72 -45.73
CA ALA A 272 27.67 -15.77 -44.75
C ALA A 272 28.00 -14.39 -44.16
N ARG A 273 27.98 -13.33 -44.98
CA ARG A 273 28.23 -11.96 -44.52
C ARG A 273 27.12 -11.44 -43.63
N ILE A 274 25.86 -11.60 -44.03
CA ILE A 274 24.71 -11.20 -43.21
C ILE A 274 24.76 -11.94 -41.86
N GLY A 275 25.05 -13.24 -41.86
CA GLY A 275 25.22 -14.02 -40.63
C GLY A 275 26.33 -13.48 -39.70
N TRP A 276 27.44 -13.00 -40.26
CA TRP A 276 28.52 -12.40 -39.46
C TRP A 276 28.10 -11.08 -38.79
N TYR A 277 27.37 -10.20 -39.51
CA TYR A 277 26.81 -8.98 -38.92
C TYR A 277 25.73 -9.27 -37.90
N ALA A 278 24.86 -10.25 -38.18
CA ALA A 278 23.85 -10.70 -37.22
C ALA A 278 24.51 -11.18 -35.91
N ALA A 279 25.64 -11.89 -35.98
CA ALA A 279 26.39 -12.29 -34.79
C ALA A 279 27.01 -11.10 -34.02
N ARG A 280 27.43 -10.02 -34.71
CA ARG A 280 27.90 -8.78 -34.05
C ARG A 280 26.74 -8.07 -33.35
N ILE A 281 25.61 -7.92 -34.04
CA ILE A 281 24.39 -7.32 -33.51
C ILE A 281 23.87 -8.10 -32.30
N ALA A 282 23.87 -9.44 -32.35
CA ALA A 282 23.50 -10.28 -31.21
C ALA A 282 24.32 -9.99 -29.95
N ARG A 283 25.63 -9.68 -30.08
CA ARG A 283 26.46 -9.30 -28.94
C ARG A 283 26.05 -7.95 -28.36
N ILE A 284 25.71 -6.97 -29.20
CA ILE A 284 25.22 -5.66 -28.75
C ILE A 284 23.91 -5.81 -27.97
N ILE A 285 22.96 -6.61 -28.48
CA ILE A 285 21.70 -6.90 -27.77
C ILE A 285 21.96 -7.61 -26.44
N THR A 286 22.87 -8.60 -26.43
CA THR A 286 23.24 -9.31 -25.19
C THR A 286 23.84 -8.37 -24.14
N GLU A 287 24.66 -7.42 -24.59
CA GLU A 287 25.22 -6.38 -23.74
C GLU A 287 24.12 -5.46 -23.18
N LEU A 288 23.17 -5.03 -24.02
CA LEU A 288 22.01 -4.24 -23.61
C LEU A 288 21.19 -4.98 -22.54
N VAL A 289 20.86 -6.26 -22.75
CA VAL A 289 20.14 -7.08 -21.76
C VAL A 289 20.91 -7.13 -20.44
N THR A 290 22.24 -7.31 -20.50
CA THR A 290 23.09 -7.35 -19.30
C THR A 290 23.05 -6.04 -18.52
N LYS A 291 23.10 -4.89 -19.23
CA LYS A 291 22.98 -3.57 -18.63
C LYS A 291 21.58 -3.32 -18.05
N ALA A 292 20.52 -3.68 -18.77
CA ALA A 292 19.15 -3.60 -18.30
C ALA A 292 18.93 -4.41 -17.01
N VAL A 293 19.45 -5.63 -16.92
CA VAL A 293 19.46 -6.45 -15.70
C VAL A 293 20.19 -5.76 -14.55
N ALA A 294 21.32 -5.10 -14.82
CA ALA A 294 22.07 -4.39 -13.79
C ALA A 294 21.31 -3.16 -13.26
N VAL A 295 20.55 -2.47 -14.10
CA VAL A 295 19.61 -1.40 -13.69
C VAL A 295 18.47 -2.01 -12.87
N ALA A 296 17.82 -3.07 -13.36
CA ALA A 296 16.71 -3.76 -12.70
C ALA A 296 17.06 -4.24 -11.28
N ARG A 297 18.27 -4.77 -11.07
CA ARG A 297 18.76 -5.19 -9.74
C ARG A 297 18.87 -4.04 -8.75
N ARG A 298 19.29 -2.85 -9.21
CA ARG A 298 19.37 -1.65 -8.36
C ARG A 298 17.98 -1.18 -7.95
N ILE A 299 17.02 -1.21 -8.87
CA ILE A 299 15.60 -0.92 -8.58
C ILE A 299 15.05 -1.93 -7.56
N THR A 300 15.28 -3.23 -7.78
CA THR A 300 14.81 -4.29 -6.86
C THR A 300 15.37 -4.08 -5.45
N SER A 301 16.65 -3.68 -5.35
CA SER A 301 17.27 -3.39 -4.06
C SER A 301 16.52 -2.30 -3.29
N ILE A 302 16.08 -1.21 -3.93
CA ILE A 302 15.36 -0.15 -3.21
C ILE A 302 13.96 -0.58 -2.77
N VAL A 303 13.32 -1.47 -3.53
CA VAL A 303 12.05 -2.09 -3.13
C VAL A 303 12.23 -2.84 -1.81
N ASP A 304 13.26 -3.69 -1.73
CA ASP A 304 13.48 -4.54 -0.57
C ASP A 304 14.01 -3.78 0.65
N THR A 305 14.95 -2.86 0.47
CA THR A 305 15.60 -2.17 1.59
C THR A 305 14.79 -1.01 2.15
N THR A 306 13.98 -0.36 1.31
CA THR A 306 13.37 0.93 1.64
C THR A 306 11.85 0.87 1.53
N LEU A 307 11.32 0.64 0.34
CA LEU A 307 9.89 0.81 0.09
C LEU A 307 9.02 -0.19 0.86
N ARG A 308 9.35 -1.49 0.86
CA ARG A 308 8.59 -2.50 1.62
C ARG A 308 8.64 -2.23 3.13
N GLY A 309 9.80 -1.83 3.64
CA GLY A 309 9.99 -1.48 5.05
C GLY A 309 9.14 -0.26 5.44
N MET A 310 9.16 0.78 4.61
CA MET A 310 8.36 1.98 4.81
C MET A 310 6.86 1.70 4.72
N PHE A 311 6.42 0.94 3.71
CA PHE A 311 5.02 0.51 3.57
C PHE A 311 4.53 -0.20 4.84
N ALA A 312 5.28 -1.18 5.32
CA ALA A 312 4.91 -1.93 6.52
C ALA A 312 4.93 -1.05 7.79
N ARG A 313 5.87 -0.11 7.90
CA ARG A 313 5.93 0.86 9.01
C ARG A 313 4.72 1.79 9.01
N LEU A 314 4.38 2.36 7.86
CA LEU A 314 3.22 3.24 7.70
C LEU A 314 1.91 2.50 7.97
N ASN A 315 1.76 1.26 7.47
CA ASN A 315 0.55 0.47 7.71
C ASN A 315 0.33 0.19 9.20
N ARG A 316 1.38 -0.27 9.91
CA ARG A 316 1.31 -0.47 11.37
C ARG A 316 1.06 0.82 12.14
N TRP A 317 1.57 1.95 11.66
CA TRP A 317 1.28 3.24 12.27
C TRP A 317 -0.19 3.62 12.07
N LEU A 318 -0.73 3.46 10.85
CA LEU A 318 -2.11 3.74 10.51
C LEU A 318 -3.09 2.89 11.31
N GLU A 319 -2.86 1.59 11.43
CA GLU A 319 -3.67 0.69 12.27
C GLU A 319 -3.80 1.22 13.71
N ARG A 320 -2.67 1.65 14.29
CA ARG A 320 -2.64 2.22 15.65
C ARG A 320 -3.29 3.60 15.73
N ALA A 321 -3.18 4.43 14.69
CA ALA A 321 -3.79 5.75 14.65
C ALA A 321 -5.32 5.65 14.54
N VAL A 322 -5.83 4.76 13.68
CA VAL A 322 -7.26 4.45 13.55
C VAL A 322 -7.82 3.93 14.89
N ALA A 323 -7.12 3.00 15.53
CA ALA A 323 -7.53 2.52 16.86
C ALA A 323 -7.68 3.66 17.88
N LYS A 324 -6.78 4.66 17.87
CA LYS A 324 -6.88 5.82 18.77
C LYS A 324 -8.04 6.76 18.44
N LEU A 325 -8.34 6.98 17.16
CA LEU A 325 -9.42 7.88 16.72
C LEU A 325 -10.81 7.30 16.97
N TRP A 326 -10.97 5.98 16.78
CA TRP A 326 -12.24 5.28 17.04
C TRP A 326 -12.42 4.84 18.49
N HIS A 327 -11.43 5.10 19.37
CA HIS A 327 -11.58 4.99 20.81
C HIS A 327 -11.30 6.33 21.52
N PRO A 328 -12.06 7.42 21.24
CA PRO A 328 -11.98 8.63 22.04
C PRO A 328 -12.57 8.35 23.41
N GLY A 329 -11.83 8.65 24.47
CA GLY A 329 -12.29 8.53 25.85
C GLY A 329 -13.58 9.32 26.09
N GLY A 330 -14.71 8.62 26.02
CA GLY A 330 -16.05 9.13 26.26
C GLY A 330 -17.05 7.99 26.17
N HIS A 331 -17.28 7.31 27.31
CA HIS A 331 -18.38 6.38 27.59
C HIS A 331 -19.06 5.68 26.40
N THR A 332 -18.32 4.83 25.68
CA THR A 332 -18.86 3.67 24.95
C THR A 332 -17.90 2.50 25.20
N GLY A 333 -18.46 1.34 25.53
CA GLY A 333 -17.78 0.29 26.29
C GLY A 333 -16.61 -0.38 25.56
N ILE A 334 -15.60 -0.79 26.33
CA ILE A 334 -14.52 -1.68 25.89
C ILE A 334 -15.13 -2.98 25.37
N GLN A 335 -15.08 -3.27 24.08
CA GLN A 335 -15.65 -4.50 23.53
C GLN A 335 -14.66 -5.66 23.64
N LEU A 336 -15.19 -6.88 23.81
CA LEU A 336 -14.44 -8.12 23.99
C LEU A 336 -14.55 -8.96 22.71
N PHE A 337 -13.44 -9.51 22.21
CA PHE A 337 -13.33 -10.10 20.87
C PHE A 337 -12.70 -11.50 20.89
N SER A 338 -13.39 -12.51 20.35
CA SER A 338 -12.76 -13.78 19.95
C SER A 338 -11.93 -13.60 18.66
N ARG A 339 -10.64 -14.00 18.67
CA ARG A 339 -9.72 -13.88 17.50
C ARG A 339 -9.39 -15.24 16.87
N GLY A 340 -8.95 -15.22 15.61
CA GLY A 340 -8.20 -16.34 15.01
C GLY A 340 -8.96 -17.34 14.14
N GLY A 341 -9.90 -16.89 13.30
CA GLY A 341 -10.51 -17.75 12.28
C GLY A 341 -9.52 -18.14 11.17
N ALA A 342 -9.59 -19.40 10.68
CA ALA A 342 -8.73 -19.86 9.57
C ALA A 342 -9.01 -19.14 8.24
N ARG A 343 -10.16 -18.47 8.14
CA ARG A 343 -10.66 -17.72 6.97
C ARG A 343 -11.22 -16.38 7.46
N THR A 344 -11.09 -15.33 6.65
CA THR A 344 -11.59 -13.99 7.01
C THR A 344 -13.11 -13.92 6.92
N ASN A 345 -13.72 -12.96 7.60
CA ASN A 345 -15.16 -12.71 7.56
C ASN A 345 -15.60 -12.34 6.14
N ALA A 346 -14.84 -11.53 5.41
CA ALA A 346 -15.13 -11.22 4.02
C ALA A 346 -15.12 -12.48 3.13
N ASP A 347 -14.14 -13.37 3.32
CA ASP A 347 -14.04 -14.61 2.56
C ASP A 347 -15.21 -15.57 2.86
N VAL A 348 -15.58 -15.77 4.12
CA VAL A 348 -16.70 -16.66 4.47
C VAL A 348 -18.05 -16.07 4.06
N LEU A 349 -18.21 -14.74 4.06
CA LEU A 349 -19.42 -14.08 3.56
C LEU A 349 -19.58 -14.26 2.04
N GLU A 350 -18.49 -14.13 1.29
CA GLU A 350 -18.49 -14.20 -0.18
C GLU A 350 -18.54 -15.65 -0.69
N ASN A 351 -17.74 -16.53 -0.08
CA ASN A 351 -17.51 -17.90 -0.56
C ASN A 351 -18.21 -18.98 0.27
N GLY A 352 -18.86 -18.60 1.38
CA GLY A 352 -19.53 -19.52 2.29
C GLY A 352 -18.58 -20.27 3.23
N GLY A 353 -19.13 -20.77 4.33
CA GLY A 353 -18.46 -21.64 5.31
C GLY A 353 -19.10 -23.03 5.36
N GLU A 354 -18.53 -23.95 6.16
CA GLU A 354 -19.11 -25.28 6.36
C GLU A 354 -20.41 -25.22 7.17
N VAL A 355 -20.56 -24.18 8.00
CA VAL A 355 -21.76 -23.96 8.82
C VAL A 355 -22.63 -22.86 8.23
N ALA A 356 -23.96 -23.05 8.23
CA ALA A 356 -24.89 -22.05 7.73
C ALA A 356 -24.87 -20.78 8.61
N LEU A 357 -24.77 -19.60 7.98
CA LEU A 357 -24.78 -18.26 8.59
C LEU A 357 -26.16 -17.87 9.16
N SER A 358 -26.52 -18.50 10.28
CA SER A 358 -27.84 -18.37 10.91
C SER A 358 -27.78 -18.51 12.43
N ALA A 359 -28.72 -17.87 13.13
CA ALA A 359 -28.84 -17.99 14.59
C ALA A 359 -29.25 -19.42 14.99
N GLU A 360 -30.01 -20.12 14.14
CA GLU A 360 -30.40 -21.50 14.32
C GLU A 360 -29.18 -22.44 14.40
N SER A 361 -28.17 -22.20 13.54
CA SER A 361 -26.89 -22.91 13.63
C SER A 361 -26.24 -22.65 14.99
N VAL A 362 -26.06 -21.39 15.38
CA VAL A 362 -25.44 -21.03 16.68
C VAL A 362 -26.11 -21.76 17.84
N ILE A 363 -27.44 -21.77 17.88
CA ILE A 363 -28.23 -22.45 18.92
C ILE A 363 -27.99 -23.98 18.90
N ALA A 364 -28.01 -24.61 17.72
CA ALA A 364 -27.80 -26.05 17.58
C ALA A 364 -26.41 -26.48 18.05
N TYR A 365 -25.36 -25.73 17.68
CA TYR A 365 -23.98 -26.01 18.09
C TYR A 365 -23.75 -25.73 19.58
N ALA A 366 -24.35 -24.65 20.12
CA ALA A 366 -24.31 -24.36 21.55
C ALA A 366 -24.96 -25.48 22.38
N GLN A 367 -26.11 -26.00 21.96
CA GLN A 367 -26.78 -27.12 22.63
C GLN A 367 -25.91 -28.38 22.65
N ARG A 368 -25.27 -28.72 21.53
CA ARG A 368 -24.33 -29.86 21.45
C ARG A 368 -23.11 -29.66 22.35
N ALA A 369 -22.61 -28.44 22.48
CA ALA A 369 -21.49 -28.09 23.35
C ALA A 369 -21.89 -27.87 24.83
N GLY A 370 -23.17 -28.02 25.18
CA GLY A 370 -23.69 -27.79 26.53
C GLY A 370 -23.56 -26.34 27.02
N ILE A 371 -23.68 -25.37 26.10
CA ILE A 371 -23.62 -23.93 26.39
C ILE A 371 -25.03 -23.35 26.39
N ASP A 372 -25.39 -22.68 27.48
CA ASP A 372 -26.69 -22.01 27.62
C ASP A 372 -26.63 -20.57 27.07
N LEU A 373 -27.41 -20.29 26.03
CA LEU A 373 -27.55 -18.97 25.40
C LEU A 373 -28.80 -18.21 25.87
N THR A 374 -29.49 -18.69 26.92
CA THR A 374 -30.75 -18.09 27.37
C THR A 374 -30.57 -16.62 27.75
N GLY A 375 -31.42 -15.77 27.16
CA GLY A 375 -31.42 -14.33 27.39
C GLY A 375 -30.28 -13.58 26.69
N VAL A 376 -29.66 -14.17 25.66
CA VAL A 376 -28.68 -13.52 24.79
C VAL A 376 -29.28 -13.34 23.40
N ASP A 377 -29.24 -12.12 22.87
CA ASP A 377 -29.58 -11.82 21.49
C ASP A 377 -28.44 -12.24 20.56
N LEU A 378 -28.74 -13.00 19.51
CA LEU A 378 -27.75 -13.57 18.59
C LEU A 378 -27.83 -12.82 17.26
N TYR A 379 -26.86 -11.96 17.01
CA TYR A 379 -26.80 -11.16 15.80
C TYR A 379 -25.75 -11.74 14.84
N ILE A 380 -26.16 -12.05 13.61
CA ILE A 380 -25.26 -12.54 12.56
C ILE A 380 -24.89 -11.38 11.65
N VAL A 381 -23.61 -11.01 11.66
CA VAL A 381 -23.10 -9.89 10.89
C VAL A 381 -23.09 -10.25 9.40
N LYS A 382 -23.81 -9.47 8.59
CA LYS A 382 -23.89 -9.62 7.12
C LYS A 382 -23.58 -8.34 6.36
N GLU A 383 -23.62 -7.20 7.04
CA GLU A 383 -23.34 -5.89 6.46
C GLU A 383 -21.83 -5.73 6.20
N LEU A 384 -21.47 -5.32 4.99
CA LEU A 384 -20.09 -5.33 4.51
C LEU A 384 -19.15 -4.45 5.35
N ASP A 385 -19.65 -3.34 5.88
CA ASP A 385 -18.87 -2.42 6.71
C ASP A 385 -18.56 -3.02 8.09
N GLU A 386 -19.50 -3.78 8.68
CA GLU A 386 -19.28 -4.50 9.94
C GLU A 386 -18.38 -5.72 9.74
N VAL A 387 -18.50 -6.40 8.60
CA VAL A 387 -17.63 -7.52 8.20
C VAL A 387 -16.18 -7.05 8.06
N ARG A 388 -15.96 -5.92 7.39
CA ARG A 388 -14.64 -5.30 7.26
C ARG A 388 -14.09 -4.82 8.59
N TYR A 389 -14.95 -4.34 9.48
CA TYR A 389 -14.56 -3.96 10.83
C TYR A 389 -14.07 -5.17 11.64
N LEU A 390 -14.77 -6.29 11.57
CA LEU A 390 -14.34 -7.54 12.24
C LEU A 390 -13.03 -8.08 11.66
N ASP A 391 -12.86 -8.07 10.34
CA ASP A 391 -11.60 -8.45 9.69
C ASP A 391 -10.44 -7.54 10.08
N PHE A 392 -10.68 -6.23 10.19
CA PHE A 392 -9.67 -5.29 10.66
C PHE A 392 -9.25 -5.55 12.11
N GLN A 393 -10.16 -6.04 12.96
CA GLN A 393 -9.87 -6.41 14.36
C GLN A 393 -9.30 -7.82 14.52
N ASP A 394 -9.15 -8.58 13.42
CA ASP A 394 -8.83 -10.01 13.42
C ASP A 394 -9.81 -10.82 14.31
N ALA A 395 -11.07 -10.38 14.35
CA ALA A 395 -12.11 -10.90 15.23
C ALA A 395 -13.12 -11.75 14.45
N VAL A 396 -13.56 -12.84 15.05
CA VAL A 396 -14.59 -13.73 14.49
C VAL A 396 -15.95 -13.53 15.16
N ALA A 397 -15.98 -12.93 16.34
CA ALA A 397 -17.18 -12.46 17.01
C ALA A 397 -16.84 -11.33 17.99
N VAL A 398 -17.89 -10.66 18.51
CA VAL A 398 -17.77 -9.63 19.53
C VAL A 398 -18.96 -9.67 20.48
N THR A 399 -18.69 -9.49 21.77
CA THR A 399 -19.71 -9.20 22.78
C THR A 399 -19.65 -7.71 23.14
N PRO A 400 -20.59 -6.88 22.64
CA PRO A 400 -20.58 -5.45 22.90
C PRO A 400 -20.83 -5.18 24.39
N SER A 401 -19.84 -4.63 25.07
CA SER A 401 -19.92 -4.43 26.52
C SER A 401 -20.93 -3.38 26.94
N GLU A 402 -21.22 -2.42 26.06
CA GLU A 402 -22.28 -1.43 26.26
C GLU A 402 -23.68 -2.05 26.38
N LEU A 403 -23.85 -3.29 25.91
CA LEU A 403 -25.08 -4.06 26.03
C LEU A 403 -25.09 -4.96 27.28
N GLY A 404 -24.07 -4.90 28.13
CA GLY A 404 -24.05 -5.62 29.41
C GLY A 404 -24.21 -7.14 29.29
N GLY A 405 -23.73 -7.72 28.20
CA GLY A 405 -23.89 -9.16 27.91
C GLY A 405 -25.30 -9.54 27.44
N ALA A 406 -26.07 -8.59 26.89
CA ALA A 406 -27.38 -8.87 26.31
C ALA A 406 -27.32 -9.38 24.86
N GLN A 407 -26.22 -9.17 24.14
CA GLN A 407 -26.08 -9.55 22.73
C GLN A 407 -24.68 -10.10 22.45
N ILE A 408 -24.60 -11.09 21.57
CA ILE A 408 -23.35 -11.52 20.90
C ILE A 408 -23.52 -11.27 19.40
N ARG A 409 -22.49 -10.72 18.76
CA ARG A 409 -22.43 -10.53 17.31
C ARG A 409 -21.42 -11.50 16.72
N PHE A 410 -21.89 -12.40 15.86
CA PHE A 410 -21.05 -13.38 15.18
C PHE A 410 -20.68 -12.88 13.79
N GLY A 411 -19.38 -12.77 13.55
CA GLY A 411 -18.84 -12.53 12.23
C GLY A 411 -18.93 -13.77 11.34
N PRO A 412 -18.97 -13.63 10.01
CA PRO A 412 -18.99 -14.76 9.10
C PRO A 412 -17.85 -15.76 9.33
N ALA A 413 -16.66 -15.32 9.74
CA ALA A 413 -15.52 -16.19 10.01
C ALA A 413 -15.78 -17.22 11.10
N ALA A 414 -16.66 -16.94 12.06
CA ALA A 414 -17.06 -17.91 13.09
C ALA A 414 -17.76 -19.15 12.49
N PHE A 415 -18.28 -19.06 11.27
CA PHE A 415 -19.01 -20.14 10.59
C PHE A 415 -18.13 -20.90 9.58
N ALA A 416 -16.81 -20.65 9.57
CA ALA A 416 -15.88 -21.31 8.68
C ALA A 416 -15.95 -22.84 8.79
N ASP A 417 -16.00 -23.36 10.03
CA ASP A 417 -16.12 -24.77 10.37
C ASP A 417 -16.82 -24.98 11.72
N GLU A 418 -17.21 -26.23 12.00
CA GLU A 418 -17.97 -26.60 13.21
C GLU A 418 -17.22 -26.32 14.51
N GLU A 419 -15.91 -26.55 14.56
CA GLU A 419 -15.12 -26.39 15.78
C GLU A 419 -14.83 -24.92 16.08
N THR A 420 -14.53 -24.13 15.04
CA THR A 420 -14.40 -22.67 15.13
C THR A 420 -15.67 -22.07 15.72
N LEU A 421 -16.85 -22.44 15.21
CA LEU A 421 -18.12 -21.92 15.74
C LEU A 421 -18.31 -22.25 17.22
N VAL A 422 -18.02 -23.49 17.62
CA VAL A 422 -18.18 -23.93 19.03
C VAL A 422 -17.22 -23.22 19.96
N ALA A 423 -15.96 -23.04 19.55
CA ALA A 423 -14.96 -22.29 20.31
C ALA A 423 -15.42 -20.83 20.49
N THR A 424 -15.82 -20.17 19.40
CA THR A 424 -16.31 -18.79 19.44
C THR A 424 -17.54 -18.63 20.34
N ILE A 425 -18.52 -19.55 20.28
CA ILE A 425 -19.69 -19.50 21.18
C ILE A 425 -19.27 -19.57 22.65
N ALA A 426 -18.32 -20.45 22.99
CA ALA A 426 -17.84 -20.62 24.36
C ALA A 426 -17.09 -19.37 24.86
N HIS A 427 -16.26 -18.80 23.99
CA HIS A 427 -15.49 -17.59 24.22
C HIS A 427 -16.43 -16.40 24.51
N GLU A 428 -17.38 -16.13 23.62
CA GLU A 428 -18.30 -14.99 23.76
C GLU A 428 -19.24 -15.17 24.96
N MET A 429 -19.62 -16.40 25.30
CA MET A 429 -20.40 -16.65 26.52
C MET A 429 -19.60 -16.46 27.81
N ALA A 430 -18.27 -16.58 27.79
CA ALA A 430 -17.43 -16.14 28.91
C ALA A 430 -17.53 -14.62 29.08
N HIS A 431 -17.46 -13.85 27.99
CA HIS A 431 -17.65 -12.40 28.04
C HIS A 431 -19.05 -11.99 28.50
N VAL A 432 -20.10 -12.65 28.02
CA VAL A 432 -21.47 -12.41 28.51
C VAL A 432 -21.56 -12.60 30.03
N ARG A 433 -20.95 -13.65 30.58
CA ARG A 433 -20.92 -13.87 32.04
C ARG A 433 -20.13 -12.79 32.76
N GLN A 434 -18.93 -12.47 32.26
CA GLN A 434 -18.09 -11.42 32.84
C GLN A 434 -18.81 -10.07 32.92
N LEU A 435 -19.54 -9.70 31.86
CA LEU A 435 -20.32 -8.47 31.81
C LEU A 435 -21.51 -8.49 32.76
N ARG A 436 -22.25 -9.60 32.84
CA ARG A 436 -23.39 -9.77 33.77
C ARG A 436 -22.97 -9.79 35.23
N GLU A 437 -21.76 -10.24 35.52
CA GLU A 437 -21.13 -10.18 36.84
C GLU A 437 -20.61 -8.78 37.20
N GLY A 438 -20.67 -7.82 36.28
CA GLY A 438 -20.21 -6.46 36.49
C GLY A 438 -18.69 -6.34 36.57
N ARG A 439 -17.95 -7.24 35.91
CA ARG A 439 -16.47 -7.24 35.92
C ARG A 439 -15.95 -5.96 35.24
N GLU A 440 -15.04 -5.28 35.91
CA GLU A 440 -14.46 -4.03 35.38
C GLU A 440 -13.66 -4.29 34.11
N LEU A 441 -14.04 -3.60 33.04
CA LEU A 441 -13.32 -3.59 31.77
C LEU A 441 -12.32 -2.44 31.80
N GLY A 442 -11.04 -2.77 31.65
CA GLY A 442 -9.95 -1.81 31.65
C GLY A 442 -8.70 -2.41 31.03
N THR A 443 -7.75 -1.55 30.66
CA THR A 443 -6.48 -1.97 30.04
C THR A 443 -5.67 -2.93 30.92
N SER A 444 -5.87 -2.89 32.25
CA SER A 444 -5.24 -3.78 33.24
C SER A 444 -5.98 -5.10 33.46
N THR A 445 -7.28 -5.18 33.14
CA THR A 445 -8.13 -6.36 33.40
C THR A 445 -8.40 -7.19 32.16
N ILE A 446 -8.35 -6.57 30.97
CA ILE A 446 -8.74 -7.18 29.70
C ILE A 446 -7.98 -8.47 29.39
N ARG A 447 -6.67 -8.52 29.64
CA ARG A 447 -5.87 -9.72 29.40
C ARG A 447 -6.37 -10.91 30.22
N GLY A 448 -6.72 -10.70 31.49
CA GLY A 448 -7.24 -11.77 32.34
C GLY A 448 -8.65 -12.22 31.95
N LEU A 449 -9.46 -11.31 31.38
CA LEU A 449 -10.80 -11.64 30.87
C LEU A 449 -10.73 -12.45 29.57
N GLU A 450 -9.81 -12.09 28.69
CA GLU A 450 -9.49 -12.83 27.46
C GLU A 450 -8.90 -14.21 27.77
N ASP A 451 -7.94 -14.31 28.70
CA ASP A 451 -7.36 -15.59 29.12
C ASP A 451 -8.44 -16.55 29.68
N GLU A 452 -9.42 -16.03 30.41
CA GLU A 452 -10.58 -16.80 30.89
C GLU A 452 -11.53 -17.22 29.75
N ALA A 453 -11.73 -16.35 28.76
CA ALA A 453 -12.57 -16.64 27.60
C ALA A 453 -11.93 -17.74 26.71
N TYR A 454 -10.63 -17.64 26.41
CA TYR A 454 -9.90 -18.71 25.73
C TYR A 454 -9.88 -20.02 26.52
N ALA A 455 -9.77 -19.95 27.85
CA ALA A 455 -9.84 -21.14 28.70
C ALA A 455 -11.20 -21.85 28.65
N ALA A 456 -12.28 -21.14 28.26
CA ALA A 456 -13.62 -21.72 28.13
C ALA A 456 -13.82 -22.53 26.84
N GLU A 457 -12.96 -22.36 25.83
CA GLU A 457 -13.08 -23.00 24.51
C GLU A 457 -12.81 -24.50 24.55
N ALA A 458 -11.68 -24.91 25.12
CA ALA A 458 -11.27 -26.32 25.12
C ALA A 458 -12.28 -27.27 25.82
N PRO A 459 -12.86 -26.92 26.99
CA PRO A 459 -13.91 -27.73 27.61
C PRO A 459 -15.20 -27.79 26.77
N ALA A 460 -15.54 -26.74 26.03
CA ALA A 460 -16.70 -26.73 25.14
C ALA A 460 -16.50 -27.62 23.91
N LEU A 461 -15.31 -27.56 23.30
CA LEU A 461 -14.92 -28.44 22.21
C LEU A 461 -14.93 -29.92 22.62
N ALA A 462 -14.43 -30.25 23.83
CA ALA A 462 -14.48 -31.62 24.34
C ALA A 462 -15.92 -32.15 24.48
N ARG A 463 -16.84 -31.33 25.01
CA ARG A 463 -18.28 -31.69 25.10
C ARG A 463 -18.90 -31.86 23.72
N PHE A 464 -18.55 -30.99 22.78
CA PHE A 464 -19.03 -31.04 21.40
C PHE A 464 -18.57 -32.30 20.65
N ARG A 465 -17.31 -32.73 20.86
CA ARG A 465 -16.73 -33.96 20.30
C ARG A 465 -17.28 -35.24 20.94
N GLY A 466 -17.91 -35.13 22.12
CA GLY A 466 -18.38 -36.29 22.89
C GLY A 466 -17.28 -36.95 23.73
N ASP A 467 -16.17 -36.26 23.96
CA ASP A 467 -15.08 -36.72 24.81
C ASP A 467 -15.57 -36.65 26.27
N SER A 468 -15.76 -37.82 26.90
CA SER A 468 -16.19 -37.89 28.30
C SER A 468 -15.09 -37.36 29.23
N GLN A 469 -15.47 -36.52 30.21
CA GLN A 469 -14.56 -36.03 31.27
C GLN A 469 -13.94 -37.16 32.09
#